data_AF-X1EL83-F1
#
_entry.id   AF-X1EL83-F1
#
_cell.length_a   1.000
_cell.length_b   1.000
_cell.length_c   1.000
_cell.angle_alpha   90.00
_cell.angle_beta   90.00
_cell.angle_gamma   90.00
#
_symmetry.space_group_name_H-M   'P 1'
#
loop_
_entity.id
_entity.type
_entity.pdbx_description
1 polymer ?
#
loop_
_entity_poly.entity_id
_entity_poly.type
_entity_poly.pdbx_seq_one_letter_code
_entity_poly.pdbx_strand_id
1 'polypeptide(L)'
;VDQESLLVEWLNELIYLFDTENIVFKRFDITQLTNTRLKARSYGEKVDNSKHRLKVGVKATTYHMLKVDKDNGYQVQVLFDI
;
A
#
# COMPACT_ATOMS: atom_id res chain seq x y z
N VAL A 1 3.14 18.74 0.93
CA VAL A 1 3.23 17.27 0.84
C VAL A 1 3.80 16.79 2.16
N ASP A 2 2.98 16.08 2.90
CA ASP A 2 3.22 15.52 4.22
C ASP A 2 3.39 13.98 4.11
N GLN A 3 4.00 13.37 5.13
CA GLN A 3 4.34 11.94 5.12
C GLN A 3 3.10 11.03 4.98
N GLU A 4 1.97 11.50 5.50
CA GLU A 4 0.68 10.83 5.44
C GLU A 4 0.13 10.78 4.02
N SER A 5 0.10 11.92 3.33
CA SER A 5 -0.23 11.98 1.90
C SER A 5 0.66 11.09 1.03
N LEU A 6 1.98 11.05 1.27
CA LEU A 6 2.88 10.16 0.53
C LEU A 6 2.54 8.68 0.69
N LEU A 7 2.13 8.27 1.89
CA LEU A 7 1.74 6.89 2.14
C LEU A 7 0.45 6.55 1.39
N VAL A 8 -0.55 7.44 1.44
CA VAL A 8 -1.83 7.19 0.77
C VAL A 8 -1.65 7.13 -0.74
N GLU A 9 -0.90 8.06 -1.34
CA GLU A 9 -0.58 8.03 -2.76
C GLU A 9 0.15 6.73 -3.14
N TRP A 10 1.12 6.29 -2.34
CA TRP A 10 1.84 5.05 -2.60
C TRP A 10 0.94 3.81 -2.50
N LEU A 11 0.05 3.74 -1.52
CA LEU A 11 -0.90 2.64 -1.39
C LEU A 11 -1.92 2.62 -2.53
N ASN A 12 -2.38 3.79 -2.98
CA ASN A 12 -3.26 3.89 -4.15
C ASN A 12 -2.57 3.43 -5.44
N GLU A 13 -1.29 3.73 -5.63
CA GLU A 13 -0.51 3.20 -6.75
C GLU A 13 -0.42 1.66 -6.71
N LEU A 14 -0.25 1.07 -5.53
CA LEU A 14 -0.25 -0.40 -5.39
C LEU A 14 -1.60 -1.03 -5.75
N ILE A 15 -2.71 -0.38 -5.36
CA ILE A 15 -4.06 -0.81 -5.74
C ILE A 15 -4.24 -0.67 -7.25
N TYR A 16 -3.83 0.45 -7.84
CA TYR A 16 -3.89 0.65 -9.29
C TYR A 16 -3.12 -0.43 -10.05
N LEU A 17 -1.91 -0.80 -9.61
CA LEU A 17 -1.13 -1.88 -10.21
C LEU A 17 -1.80 -3.25 -10.04
N PHE A 18 -2.46 -3.50 -8.92
CA PHE A 18 -3.27 -4.70 -8.74
C PHE A 18 -4.44 -4.73 -9.75
N ASP A 19 -5.17 -3.63 -9.89
CA ASP A 19 -6.35 -3.58 -10.77
C ASP A 19 -5.98 -3.64 -12.26
N THR A 20 -4.88 -3.01 -12.66
CA THR A 20 -4.46 -2.92 -14.07
C THR A 20 -3.62 -4.11 -14.51
N GLU A 21 -2.64 -4.53 -13.70
CA GLU A 21 -1.67 -5.58 -14.05
C GLU A 21 -2.00 -6.94 -13.43
N ASN A 22 -3.01 -6.99 -12.54
CA ASN A 22 -3.42 -8.19 -11.82
C ASN A 22 -2.25 -8.80 -11.01
N ILE A 23 -1.44 -7.94 -10.37
CA ILE A 23 -0.28 -8.34 -9.56
C ILE A 23 -0.63 -8.23 -8.08
N VAL A 24 -0.47 -9.33 -7.33
CA VAL A 24 -0.53 -9.31 -5.87
C VAL A 24 0.88 -9.16 -5.31
N PHE A 25 1.04 -8.20 -4.40
CA PHE A 25 2.32 -7.93 -3.74
C PHE A 25 2.41 -8.65 -2.39
N LYS A 26 3.59 -9.20 -2.09
CA LYS A 26 3.86 -9.91 -0.82
C LYS A 26 4.99 -9.31 0.00
N ARG A 27 5.81 -8.44 -0.61
CA ARG A 27 6.95 -7.81 0.05
C ARG A 27 7.21 -6.43 -0.53
N PHE A 28 7.58 -5.52 0.35
CA PHE A 28 7.97 -4.16 -0.01
C PHE A 28 9.29 -3.82 0.68
N ASP A 29 10.27 -3.40 -0.10
CA ASP A 29 11.53 -2.86 0.43
C ASP A 29 11.54 -1.35 0.21
N ILE A 30 11.39 -0.57 1.28
CA ILE A 30 11.49 0.90 1.21
C ILE A 30 12.97 1.28 1.14
N THR A 31 13.40 1.77 -0.02
CA THR A 31 14.80 2.17 -0.27
C THR A 31 15.04 3.64 0.05
N GLN A 32 13.99 4.46 0.06
CA GLN A 32 14.08 5.88 0.42
C GLN A 32 12.73 6.34 0.96
N LEU A 33 12.76 7.00 2.12
CA LEU A 33 11.60 7.68 2.70
C LEU A 33 12.05 9.02 3.27
N THR A 34 11.54 10.10 2.70
CA THR A 34 11.73 11.48 3.19
C THR A 34 10.36 12.12 3.43
N ASN A 35 10.34 13.36 3.89
CA ASN A 35 9.09 14.10 4.10
C ASN A 35 8.30 14.35 2.79
N THR A 36 8.96 14.23 1.63
CA THR A 36 8.38 14.58 0.32
C THR A 36 8.57 13.49 -0.75
N ARG A 37 9.22 12.37 -0.42
CA ARG A 37 9.53 11.33 -1.40
C ARG A 37 9.51 9.93 -0.77
N LEU A 38 8.86 9.00 -1.44
CA LEU A 38 8.89 7.57 -1.14
C LEU A 38 9.42 6.81 -2.36
N LYS A 39 10.39 5.91 -2.15
CA LYS A 39 10.88 4.97 -3.16
C LYS A 39 10.92 3.56 -2.60
N ALA A 40 10.14 2.67 -3.19
CA ALA A 40 10.03 1.29 -2.78
C ALA A 40 10.30 0.32 -3.93
N ARG A 41 10.80 -0.87 -3.62
CA ARG A 41 10.72 -2.04 -4.49
C ARG A 41 9.59 -2.92 -4.00
N SER A 42 8.60 -3.14 -4.86
CA SER A 42 7.45 -4.00 -4.57
C SER A 42 7.65 -5.35 -5.28
N TYR A 43 7.59 -6.44 -4.53
CA TYR A 43 7.73 -7.79 -5.05
C TYR A 43 6.39 -8.50 -4.97
N GLY A 44 5.99 -9.04 -6.10
CA GLY A 44 4.69 -9.67 -6.27
C GLY A 44 4.72 -10.66 -7.42
N GLU A 45 3.55 -11.20 -7.69
CA GLU A 45 3.30 -12.14 -8.78
C GLU A 45 1.90 -11.91 -9.33
N LYS A 46 1.66 -12.35 -10.57
CA LYS A 46 0.30 -12.29 -11.13
C LYS A 46 -0.64 -13.14 -10.28
N VAL A 47 -1.88 -12.69 -10.16
CA VAL A 47 -2.91 -13.44 -9.46
C VAL A 47 -3.12 -14.78 -10.17
N ASP A 48 -2.97 -15.84 -9.40
CA ASP A 48 -3.26 -17.21 -9.81
C ASP A 48 -4.45 -17.69 -8.98
N ASN A 49 -5.64 -17.80 -9.59
CA ASN A 49 -6.87 -18.19 -8.90
C ASN A 49 -6.80 -19.61 -8.28
N SER A 50 -5.83 -20.45 -8.68
CA SER A 50 -5.61 -21.76 -8.08
C SER A 50 -4.86 -21.69 -6.74
N LYS A 51 -4.07 -20.64 -6.53
CA LYS A 51 -3.24 -20.42 -5.33
C LYS A 51 -3.78 -19.31 -4.43
N HIS A 52 -4.33 -18.27 -5.04
CA HIS A 52 -4.78 -17.06 -4.36
C HIS A 52 -6.30 -17.06 -4.23
N ARG A 53 -6.79 -17.30 -3.01
CA ARG A 53 -8.19 -17.06 -2.65
C ARG A 53 -8.37 -15.58 -2.34
N LEU A 54 -8.54 -14.76 -3.37
CA LEU A 54 -8.94 -13.36 -3.22
C LEU A 54 -10.33 -13.32 -2.57
N LYS A 55 -10.42 -12.74 -1.36
CA LYS A 55 -11.68 -12.71 -0.59
C LYS A 55 -12.53 -11.50 -0.97
N VAL A 56 -11.94 -10.31 -1.04
CA VAL A 56 -12.58 -9.04 -1.43
C VAL A 56 -11.52 -8.14 -2.07
N GLY A 57 -11.83 -7.52 -3.22
CA GLY A 57 -10.95 -6.55 -3.86
C GLY A 57 -11.02 -5.22 -3.13
N VAL A 58 -9.89 -4.70 -2.69
CA VAL A 58 -9.80 -3.36 -2.11
C VAL A 58 -9.99 -2.34 -3.23
N LYS A 59 -11.00 -1.46 -3.13
CA LYS A 59 -11.32 -0.48 -4.18
C LYS A 59 -10.50 0.80 -4.08
N ALA A 60 -10.16 1.22 -2.85
CA ALA A 60 -9.37 2.42 -2.63
C ALA A 60 -8.75 2.43 -1.23
N THR A 61 -7.61 3.11 -1.09
CA THR A 61 -7.10 3.52 0.22
C THR A 61 -7.72 4.87 0.56
N THR A 62 -8.39 4.98 1.70
CA THR A 62 -8.98 6.26 2.12
C THR A 62 -8.13 6.93 3.18
N TYR A 63 -8.12 8.26 3.19
CA TYR A 63 -7.54 9.06 4.27
C TYR A 63 -8.31 8.94 5.60
N HIS A 64 -9.43 8.21 5.64
CA HIS A 64 -10.23 8.06 6.84
C HIS A 64 -9.46 7.27 7.90
N MET A 65 -9.17 7.91 9.04
CA MET A 65 -8.44 7.39 10.20
C MET A 65 -7.00 6.93 9.94
N LEU A 66 -6.29 7.60 9.03
CA LEU A 66 -4.84 7.47 8.93
C LEU A 66 -4.21 7.91 10.27
N LYS A 67 -3.53 6.98 10.95
CA LYS A 67 -2.85 7.26 12.22
C LYS A 67 -1.39 6.84 12.11
N VAL A 68 -0.48 7.81 12.25
CA VAL A 68 0.97 7.58 12.31
C VAL A 68 1.43 7.74 13.75
N ASP A 69 1.79 6.64 14.40
CA ASP A 69 2.39 6.62 15.72
C ASP A 69 3.91 6.49 15.60
N LYS A 70 4.66 7.28 16.37
CA LYS A 70 6.13 7.36 16.35
C LYS A 70 6.77 7.02 17.70
N ASP A 71 5.97 6.68 18.72
CA ASP A 71 6.45 6.59 20.10
C ASP A 71 7.18 5.26 20.39
N ASN A 72 6.93 4.18 19.64
CA ASN A 72 7.61 2.89 19.83
C ASN A 72 7.89 2.18 18.50
N GLY A 73 8.60 2.86 17.61
CA GLY A 73 8.73 2.52 16.20
C GLY A 73 7.74 3.30 15.34
N TYR A 74 7.80 3.11 14.02
CA TYR A 74 6.83 3.72 13.10
C TYR A 74 5.66 2.75 12.90
N GLN A 75 4.49 3.09 13.41
CA GLN A 75 3.26 2.35 13.17
C GLN A 75 2.31 3.21 12.36
N VAL A 76 1.73 2.64 11.31
CA VAL A 76 0.69 3.31 10.54
C VAL A 76 -0.55 2.45 10.44
N GLN A 77 -1.70 3.03 10.74
CA GLN A 77 -3.01 2.43 10.53
C GLN A 77 -3.69 3.11 9.36
N VAL A 78 -4.20 2.31 8.41
CA VAL A 78 -4.87 2.77 7.20
C VAL A 78 -6.15 1.95 7.02
N LEU A 79 -7.25 2.60 6.62
CA LEU A 79 -8.47 1.91 6.22
C LEU A 79 -8.60 1.84 4.70
N PHE A 80 -8.91 0.63 4.27
CA PHE A 80 -9.21 0.29 2.89
C PHE A 80 -10.73 0.20 2.71
N ASP A 81 -11.23 0.81 1.65
CA ASP A 81 -12.62 0.65 1.21
C ASP A 81 -12.74 -0.59 0.32
N ILE A 82 -13.85 -1.33 0.45
CA ILE A 82 -14.06 -2.65 -0.17
C ILE A 82 -15.27 -2.71 -1.10
#